data_AF-A0A9E5GA13-F1
#
_entry.id   AF-A0A9E5GA13-F1
#
_cell.length_a   1.000
_cell.length_b   1.000
_cell.length_c   1.000
_cell.angle_alpha   90.00
_cell.angle_beta   90.00
_cell.angle_gamma   90.00
#
_symmetry.space_group_name_H-M   'P 1'
#
loop_
_entity.id
_entity.type
_entity.pdbx_description
1 polymer ?
#
loop_
_entity_poly.entity_id
_entity_poly.type
_entity_poly.pdbx_seq_one_letter_code
_entity_poly.pdbx_strand_id
1 'polypeptide(L)'
;MDMSTINTVITVGWDSLLKLMGSLIISLGGGAAIALFVFRFAADHLAERLKGKYQLELDKKLESYKADIDQRLESHRTELGTKQYITQKKFDFEFGVYQALAQSFFELEVAINTMIPIAGRTLADEDVQAQKENEDYENSVNKFRVAQNELRKNAPFIQEDIYEKYLEVIKLSGMQLNAYERRWNVGYLAPMSEKKKFTAEDFKRTEEITKKLDEINRAIRKYIDGLVIV
;
A
#
# COMPACT_ATOMS: atom_id res chain seq x y z
N MET A 1 -61.95 -13.20 -20.37
CA MET A 1 -60.53 -13.63 -20.30
C MET A 1 -59.71 -12.39 -20.62
N ASP A 2 -58.89 -11.98 -19.66
CA ASP A 2 -58.34 -10.63 -19.51
C ASP A 2 -57.21 -10.32 -20.51
N MET A 3 -57.25 -9.14 -21.12
CA MET A 3 -56.28 -8.63 -22.11
C MET A 3 -55.00 -8.06 -21.45
N SER A 4 -54.71 -8.47 -20.21
CA SER A 4 -53.56 -8.02 -19.41
C SER A 4 -52.32 -8.92 -19.54
N THR A 5 -52.44 -10.10 -20.17
CA THR A 5 -51.36 -11.10 -20.25
C THR A 5 -50.62 -11.16 -21.60
N ILE A 6 -51.08 -10.41 -22.61
CA ILE A 6 -50.44 -10.39 -23.95
C ILE A 6 -49.35 -9.31 -24.08
N ASN A 7 -49.21 -8.41 -23.09
CA ASN A 7 -48.20 -7.34 -23.09
C ASN A 7 -46.96 -7.61 -22.23
N THR A 8 -46.80 -8.79 -21.63
CA THR A 8 -45.76 -8.99 -20.59
C THR A 8 -44.42 -9.53 -21.12
N VAL A 9 -44.22 -9.72 -22.42
CA VAL A 9 -42.98 -10.33 -22.94
C VAL A 9 -42.15 -9.44 -23.87
N ILE A 10 -42.61 -8.23 -24.23
CA ILE A 10 -41.87 -7.39 -25.19
C ILE A 10 -41.75 -5.95 -24.72
N THR A 11 -41.14 -5.78 -23.56
CA THR A 11 -40.32 -4.60 -23.24
C THR A 11 -39.23 -5.02 -22.28
N VAL A 12 -38.34 -5.93 -22.71
CA VAL A 12 -36.99 -5.93 -22.13
C VAL A 12 -36.33 -4.66 -22.64
N GLY A 13 -36.68 -3.54 -22.00
CA GLY A 13 -36.09 -2.25 -22.29
C GLY A 13 -34.57 -2.40 -22.15
N TRP A 14 -33.83 -1.72 -23.01
CA TRP A 14 -32.37 -1.61 -22.94
C TRP A 14 -31.86 -1.36 -21.51
N ASP A 15 -32.67 -0.67 -20.70
CA ASP A 15 -32.45 -0.40 -19.29
C ASP A 15 -32.45 -1.66 -18.40
N SER A 16 -33.32 -2.64 -18.67
CA SER A 16 -33.36 -3.94 -17.98
C SER A 16 -32.16 -4.82 -18.35
N LEU A 17 -31.69 -4.71 -19.59
CA LEU A 17 -30.52 -5.43 -20.11
C LEU A 17 -29.22 -4.87 -19.51
N LEU A 18 -29.09 -3.54 -19.42
CA LEU A 18 -27.98 -2.87 -18.74
C LEU A 18 -27.95 -3.14 -17.24
N LYS A 19 -29.12 -3.20 -16.58
CA LYS A 19 -29.22 -3.57 -15.15
C LYS A 19 -28.81 -5.03 -14.88
N LEU A 20 -29.15 -5.95 -15.78
CA LEU A 20 -28.70 -7.34 -15.72
C LEU A 20 -27.19 -7.48 -15.92
N MET A 21 -26.59 -6.70 -16.84
CA MET A 21 -25.14 -6.66 -16.99
C MET A 21 -24.43 -6.04 -15.78
N GLY A 22 -24.99 -4.96 -15.22
CA GLY A 22 -24.46 -4.32 -14.02
C GLY A 22 -24.52 -5.22 -12.78
N SER A 23 -25.54 -6.08 -12.64
CA SER A 23 -25.66 -7.00 -11.50
C SER A 23 -24.76 -8.25 -11.61
N LEU A 24 -24.46 -8.72 -12.82
CA LEU A 24 -23.61 -9.90 -13.06
C LEU A 24 -22.10 -9.63 -12.91
N ILE A 25 -21.66 -8.37 -13.00
CA ILE A 25 -20.27 -7.97 -12.75
C ILE A 25 -19.94 -8.05 -11.24
N ILE A 26 -20.96 -7.93 -10.37
CA ILE A 26 -20.78 -7.86 -8.92
C ILE A 26 -20.74 -9.26 -8.27
N SER A 27 -21.34 -10.28 -8.88
CA SER A 27 -21.32 -11.65 -8.32
C SER A 27 -20.30 -12.55 -9.02
N LEU A 28 -19.10 -12.60 -8.44
CA LEU A 28 -18.20 -13.77 -8.47
C LEU A 28 -17.77 -14.28 -9.87
N GLY A 29 -16.73 -13.66 -10.45
CA GLY A 29 -15.69 -14.36 -11.22
C GLY A 29 -16.03 -15.19 -12.47
N GLY A 30 -17.27 -15.24 -12.95
CA GLY A 30 -17.70 -16.13 -14.06
C GLY A 30 -18.58 -15.48 -15.15
N GLY A 31 -18.81 -14.17 -15.10
CA GLY A 31 -19.80 -13.49 -15.96
C GLY A 31 -19.44 -13.32 -17.44
N ALA A 32 -18.17 -13.50 -17.83
CA ALA A 32 -17.70 -13.18 -19.19
C ALA A 32 -18.29 -14.10 -20.28
N ALA A 33 -18.45 -15.39 -19.99
CA ALA A 33 -18.98 -16.36 -20.96
C ALA A 33 -20.48 -16.19 -21.22
N ILE A 34 -21.24 -15.81 -20.18
CA ILE A 34 -22.69 -15.60 -20.26
C ILE A 34 -22.99 -14.29 -21.01
N ALA A 35 -22.22 -13.23 -20.76
CA ALA A 35 -22.34 -11.96 -21.48
C ALA A 35 -22.08 -12.13 -22.99
N LEU A 36 -21.04 -12.89 -23.37
CA LEU A 36 -20.74 -13.21 -24.77
C LEU A 36 -21.85 -14.02 -25.45
N PHE A 37 -22.47 -14.96 -24.72
CA PHE A 37 -23.57 -15.77 -25.25
C PHE A 37 -24.84 -14.94 -25.50
N VAL A 38 -25.18 -14.04 -24.58
CA VAL A 38 -26.33 -13.12 -24.74
C VAL A 38 -26.09 -12.14 -25.89
N PHE A 39 -24.86 -11.63 -26.05
CA PHE A 39 -24.50 -10.79 -27.19
C PHE A 39 -24.66 -11.52 -28.52
N ARG A 40 -24.22 -12.78 -28.60
CA ARG A 40 -24.32 -13.60 -29.81
C ARG A 40 -25.77 -13.93 -30.15
N PHE A 41 -26.58 -14.29 -29.15
CA PHE A 41 -28.01 -14.54 -29.31
C PHE A 41 -28.78 -13.29 -29.78
N ALA A 42 -28.46 -12.12 -29.22
CA ALA A 42 -29.05 -10.86 -29.64
C ALA A 42 -28.64 -10.50 -31.08
N ALA A 43 -27.37 -10.71 -31.45
CA ALA A 43 -26.86 -10.46 -32.80
C ALA A 43 -27.51 -11.37 -33.85
N ASP A 44 -27.65 -12.66 -33.57
CA ASP A 44 -28.24 -13.64 -34.49
C ASP A 44 -29.74 -13.38 -34.71
N HIS A 45 -30.48 -12.96 -33.68
CA HIS A 45 -31.91 -12.65 -33.79
C HIS A 45 -32.21 -11.30 -34.48
N LEU A 46 -31.30 -10.32 -34.38
CA LEU A 46 -31.39 -9.04 -35.09
C LEU A 46 -31.05 -9.16 -36.58
N ALA A 47 -30.15 -10.07 -36.94
CA ALA A 47 -29.70 -10.30 -38.32
C ALA A 47 -30.82 -10.82 -39.25
N GLU A 48 -31.79 -11.55 -38.71
CA GLU A 48 -32.88 -12.16 -39.50
C GLU A 48 -33.98 -11.17 -39.93
N ARG A 49 -34.13 -10.02 -39.27
CA ARG A 49 -35.26 -9.10 -39.53
C ARG A 49 -34.95 -7.83 -40.32
N LEU A 50 -33.68 -7.46 -40.52
CA LEU A 50 -33.33 -6.13 -41.06
C LEU A 50 -32.23 -6.19 -42.14
N LYS A 51 -32.57 -6.76 -43.30
CA LYS A 51 -31.67 -6.81 -44.47
C LYS A 51 -31.44 -5.42 -45.09
N GLY A 52 -30.17 -5.10 -45.33
CA GLY A 52 -29.72 -4.16 -46.37
C GLY A 52 -29.30 -2.77 -45.88
N LYS A 53 -30.25 -1.89 -45.57
CA LYS A 53 -29.93 -0.46 -45.32
C LYS A 53 -29.59 -0.12 -43.87
N TYR A 54 -30.16 -0.85 -42.91
CA TYR A 54 -29.82 -0.67 -41.50
C TYR A 54 -28.49 -1.32 -41.14
N GLN A 55 -28.04 -2.35 -41.87
CA GLN A 55 -26.79 -3.06 -41.58
C GLN A 55 -25.58 -2.11 -41.53
N LEU A 56 -25.43 -1.17 -42.46
CA LEU A 56 -24.27 -0.27 -42.46
C LEU A 56 -24.25 0.70 -41.27
N GLU A 57 -25.42 1.21 -40.86
CA GLU A 57 -25.53 2.10 -39.71
C GLU A 57 -25.46 1.34 -38.38
N LEU A 58 -26.02 0.13 -38.35
CA LEU A 58 -25.93 -0.78 -37.21
C LEU A 58 -24.50 -1.31 -37.04
N ASP A 59 -23.78 -1.59 -38.12
CA ASP A 59 -22.39 -2.06 -38.12
C ASP A 59 -21.46 -0.93 -37.64
N LYS A 60 -21.67 0.31 -38.11
CA LYS A 60 -20.95 1.47 -37.57
C LYS A 60 -21.23 1.69 -36.08
N LYS A 61 -22.50 1.56 -35.66
CA LYS A 61 -22.86 1.67 -34.24
C LYS A 61 -22.25 0.51 -33.44
N LEU A 62 -22.28 -0.72 -33.96
CA LEU A 62 -21.68 -1.91 -33.36
C LEU A 62 -20.16 -1.78 -33.24
N GLU A 63 -19.47 -1.26 -34.25
CA GLU A 63 -18.04 -0.97 -34.17
C GLU A 63 -17.74 0.11 -33.14
N SER A 64 -18.54 1.19 -33.10
CA SER A 64 -18.38 2.23 -32.09
C SER A 64 -18.66 1.72 -30.67
N TYR A 65 -19.64 0.83 -30.49
CA TYR A 65 -19.94 0.21 -29.22
C TYR A 65 -18.89 -0.84 -28.83
N LYS A 66 -18.37 -1.62 -29.77
CA LYS A 66 -17.23 -2.52 -29.53
C LYS A 66 -16.01 -1.73 -29.11
N ALA A 67 -15.70 -0.62 -29.79
CA ALA A 67 -14.58 0.24 -29.44
C ALA A 67 -14.77 0.91 -28.06
N ASP A 68 -15.96 1.40 -27.73
CA ASP A 68 -16.27 1.95 -26.40
C ASP A 68 -16.22 0.87 -25.31
N ILE A 69 -16.74 -0.33 -25.58
CA ILE A 69 -16.66 -1.48 -24.67
C ILE A 69 -15.20 -1.93 -24.50
N ASP A 70 -14.42 -2.06 -25.56
CA ASP A 70 -13.01 -2.43 -25.53
C ASP A 70 -12.18 -1.36 -24.83
N GLN A 71 -12.45 -0.07 -25.06
CA GLN A 71 -11.80 1.03 -24.36
C GLN A 71 -12.13 1.01 -22.87
N ARG A 72 -13.39 0.76 -22.50
CA ARG A 72 -13.81 0.61 -21.09
C ARG A 72 -13.27 -0.66 -20.46
N LEU A 73 -13.18 -1.75 -21.22
CA LEU A 73 -12.57 -3.01 -20.79
C LEU A 73 -11.09 -2.84 -20.57
N GLU A 74 -10.40 -2.10 -21.44
CA GLU A 74 -8.98 -1.83 -21.31
C GLU A 74 -8.70 -0.84 -20.19
N SER A 75 -9.55 0.19 -20.01
CA SER A 75 -9.45 1.10 -18.86
C SER A 75 -9.75 0.38 -17.56
N HIS A 76 -10.79 -0.47 -17.51
CA HIS A 76 -11.08 -1.29 -16.34
C HIS A 76 -10.05 -2.41 -16.15
N ARG A 77 -9.45 -2.98 -17.19
CA ARG A 77 -8.32 -3.92 -17.05
C ARG A 77 -7.08 -3.22 -16.54
N THR A 78 -6.85 -1.97 -16.91
CA THR A 78 -5.77 -1.15 -16.37
C THR A 78 -6.04 -0.82 -14.90
N GLU A 79 -7.30 -0.53 -14.55
CA GLU A 79 -7.76 -0.24 -13.18
C GLU A 79 -7.85 -1.50 -12.28
N LEU A 80 -8.17 -2.66 -12.84
CA LEU A 80 -8.28 -3.96 -12.15
C LEU A 80 -6.95 -4.72 -12.18
N GLY A 81 -6.12 -4.51 -13.19
CA GLY A 81 -4.77 -5.07 -13.30
C GLY A 81 -3.82 -4.53 -12.22
N THR A 82 -4.15 -3.39 -11.62
CA THR A 82 -3.48 -2.85 -10.42
C THR A 82 -4.06 -3.37 -9.10
N LYS A 83 -5.24 -3.99 -9.10
CA LYS A 83 -5.96 -4.39 -7.88
C LYS A 83 -5.61 -5.84 -7.52
N GLN A 84 -4.91 -6.05 -6.41
CA GLN A 84 -4.57 -7.39 -5.94
C GLN A 84 -5.73 -7.96 -5.12
N TYR A 85 -6.28 -9.08 -5.59
CA TYR A 85 -7.37 -9.78 -4.92
C TYR A 85 -6.84 -10.64 -3.77
N ILE A 86 -7.32 -10.37 -2.56
CA ILE A 86 -6.94 -11.11 -1.36
C ILE A 86 -8.16 -11.46 -0.51
N THR A 87 -8.06 -12.54 0.24
CA THR A 87 -9.11 -12.90 1.20
C THR A 87 -9.07 -11.97 2.41
N GLN A 88 -10.21 -11.76 3.08
CA GLN A 88 -10.28 -10.98 4.33
C GLN A 88 -9.23 -11.45 5.36
N LYS A 89 -9.06 -12.76 5.51
CA LYS A 89 -8.08 -13.34 6.46
C LYS A 89 -6.64 -12.95 6.13
N LYS A 90 -6.29 -12.90 4.84
CA LYS A 90 -4.96 -12.50 4.40
C LYS A 90 -4.76 -10.99 4.59
N PHE A 91 -5.78 -10.19 4.28
CA PHE A 91 -5.76 -8.75 4.53
C PHE A 91 -5.54 -8.43 6.01
N ASP A 92 -6.36 -9.00 6.90
CA ASP A 92 -6.28 -8.75 8.34
C ASP A 92 -4.91 -9.13 8.91
N PHE A 93 -4.34 -10.23 8.41
CA PHE A 93 -2.99 -10.67 8.78
C PHE A 93 -1.91 -9.69 8.31
N GLU A 94 -1.89 -9.33 7.02
CA GLU A 94 -0.90 -8.39 6.48
C GLU A 94 -1.03 -6.99 7.09
N PHE A 95 -2.26 -6.51 7.30
CA PHE A 95 -2.51 -5.26 8.01
C PHE A 95 -1.93 -5.30 9.43
N GLY A 96 -2.13 -6.40 10.17
CA GLY A 96 -1.54 -6.60 11.49
C GLY A 96 0.00 -6.57 11.47
N VAL A 97 0.63 -7.16 10.45
CA VAL A 97 2.08 -7.09 10.24
C VAL A 97 2.53 -5.64 10.05
N TYR A 98 1.90 -4.88 9.14
CA TYR A 98 2.28 -3.50 8.89
C TYR A 98 2.02 -2.59 10.10
N GLN A 99 0.96 -2.83 10.87
CA GLN A 99 0.68 -2.10 12.10
C GLN A 99 1.78 -2.32 13.15
N ALA A 100 2.23 -3.56 13.34
CA ALA A 100 3.30 -3.88 14.30
C ALA A 100 4.65 -3.28 13.88
N LEU A 101 4.95 -3.29 12.57
CA LEU A 101 6.14 -2.62 12.03
C LEU A 101 6.05 -1.10 12.22
N ALA A 102 4.93 -0.47 11.89
CA ALA A 102 4.75 0.97 12.07
C ALA A 102 4.95 1.39 13.54
N GLN A 103 4.39 0.64 14.48
CA GLN A 103 4.57 0.91 15.91
C GLN A 103 6.04 0.77 16.33
N SER A 104 6.67 -0.37 16.04
CA SER A 104 8.05 -0.64 16.49
C SER A 104 9.07 0.35 15.91
N PHE A 105 8.90 0.75 14.65
CA PHE A 105 9.78 1.73 14.01
C PHE A 105 9.51 3.18 14.43
N PHE A 106 8.26 3.53 14.75
CA PHE A 106 7.95 4.82 15.37
C PHE A 106 8.58 4.93 16.77
N GLU A 107 8.49 3.88 17.59
CA GLU A 107 9.13 3.86 18.92
C GLU A 107 10.66 3.96 18.81
N LEU A 108 11.26 3.33 17.80
CA LEU A 108 12.68 3.47 17.49
C LEU A 108 13.03 4.91 17.09
N GLU A 109 12.25 5.52 16.19
CA GLU A 109 12.45 6.91 15.77
C GLU A 109 12.43 7.87 16.96
N VAL A 110 11.45 7.74 17.85
CA VAL A 110 11.34 8.56 19.05
C VAL A 110 12.56 8.38 19.94
N ALA A 111 13.03 7.14 20.14
CA ALA A 111 14.21 6.87 20.96
C ALA A 111 15.48 7.50 20.35
N ILE A 112 15.69 7.35 19.04
CA ILE A 112 16.83 7.97 18.34
C ILE A 112 16.75 9.50 18.39
N ASN A 113 15.58 10.09 18.18
CA ASN A 113 15.37 11.54 18.30
C ASN A 113 15.57 12.04 19.74
N THR A 114 15.41 11.19 20.75
CA THR A 114 15.71 11.55 22.14
C THR A 114 17.21 11.53 22.40
N MET A 115 17.90 10.50 21.89
CA MET A 115 19.36 10.34 22.03
C MET A 115 20.17 11.38 21.23
N ILE A 116 19.74 11.69 20.01
CA ILE A 116 20.38 12.69 19.12
C ILE A 116 19.30 13.70 18.69
N PRO A 117 18.97 14.66 19.57
CA PRO A 117 17.84 15.55 19.35
C PRO A 117 18.14 16.63 18.32
N ILE A 118 17.24 16.77 17.34
CA ILE A 118 17.25 17.89 16.37
C ILE A 118 17.03 19.23 17.11
N ALA A 119 16.27 19.20 18.20
CA ALA A 119 16.10 20.32 19.12
C ALA A 119 16.05 19.80 20.56
N GLY A 120 16.84 20.39 21.46
CA GLY A 120 16.95 19.91 22.84
C GLY A 120 17.64 20.90 23.77
N ARG A 121 17.58 20.61 25.07
CA ARG A 121 18.26 21.38 26.13
C ARG A 121 19.21 20.45 26.87
N THR A 122 20.41 20.93 27.16
CA THR A 122 21.36 20.25 28.06
C THR A 122 21.05 20.65 29.50
N LEU A 123 21.05 19.68 30.42
CA LEU A 123 20.93 19.97 31.84
C LEU A 123 22.23 20.59 32.37
N ALA A 124 22.11 21.48 33.37
CA ALA A 124 23.26 22.18 33.96
C ALA A 124 24.13 21.26 34.84
N ASP A 125 23.52 20.22 35.41
CA ASP A 125 24.21 19.21 36.21
C ASP A 125 24.77 18.12 35.28
N GLU A 126 26.09 17.98 35.26
CA GLU A 126 26.80 17.07 34.36
C GLU A 126 26.55 15.59 34.68
N ASP A 127 26.38 15.23 35.96
CA ASP A 127 26.17 13.85 36.39
C ASP A 127 24.74 13.40 36.03
N VAL A 128 23.75 14.27 36.29
CA VAL A 128 22.36 14.02 35.90
C VAL A 128 22.21 13.95 34.37
N GLN A 129 22.90 14.82 33.64
CA GLN A 129 22.93 14.77 32.17
C GLN A 129 23.53 13.46 31.66
N ALA A 130 24.66 13.02 32.23
CA ALA A 130 25.33 11.78 31.82
C ALA A 130 24.48 10.53 32.11
N GLN A 131 23.78 10.50 33.26
CA GLN A 131 22.85 9.42 33.57
C GLN A 131 21.72 9.35 32.55
N LYS A 132 21.09 10.50 32.27
CA LYS A 132 20.01 10.58 31.27
C LYS A 132 20.46 10.12 29.89
N GLU A 133 21.63 10.57 29.43
CA GLU A 133 22.18 10.17 28.13
C GLU A 133 22.40 8.65 28.03
N ASN A 134 22.83 8.00 29.11
CA ASN A 134 22.96 6.55 29.14
C ASN A 134 21.59 5.84 29.14
N GLU A 135 20.60 6.35 29.87
CA GLU A 135 19.23 5.81 29.85
C GLU A 135 18.61 5.93 28.45
N ASP A 136 18.77 7.08 27.79
CA ASP A 136 18.29 7.32 26.43
C ASP A 136 18.97 6.39 25.41
N TYR A 137 20.27 6.13 25.58
CA TYR A 137 21.02 5.16 24.77
C TYR A 137 20.53 3.72 24.96
N GLU A 138 20.42 3.25 26.21
CA GLU A 138 19.92 1.89 26.50
C GLU A 138 18.49 1.67 25.98
N ASN A 139 17.62 2.68 26.14
CA ASN A 139 16.29 2.66 25.54
C ASN A 139 16.37 2.54 24.00
N SER A 140 17.24 3.31 23.35
CA SER A 140 17.43 3.27 21.89
C SER A 140 17.92 1.90 21.41
N VAL A 141 18.88 1.28 22.11
CA VAL A 141 19.36 -0.08 21.81
C VAL A 141 18.21 -1.10 21.91
N ASN A 142 17.39 -0.99 22.96
CA ASN A 142 16.24 -1.89 23.14
C ASN A 142 15.21 -1.72 22.03
N LYS A 143 14.82 -0.49 21.68
CA LYS A 143 13.88 -0.22 20.58
C LYS A 143 14.44 -0.66 19.23
N PHE A 144 15.74 -0.50 19.00
CA PHE A 144 16.42 -0.98 17.80
C PHE A 144 16.30 -2.50 17.65
N ARG A 145 16.55 -3.25 18.73
CA ARG A 145 16.40 -4.72 18.74
C ARG A 145 14.97 -5.14 18.48
N VAL A 146 13.99 -4.47 19.10
CA VAL A 146 12.56 -4.76 18.90
C VAL A 146 12.18 -4.55 17.43
N ALA A 147 12.51 -3.40 16.84
CA ALA A 147 12.20 -3.11 15.43
C ALA A 147 12.88 -4.10 14.47
N GLN A 148 14.16 -4.43 14.72
CA GLN A 148 14.88 -5.41 13.90
C GLN A 148 14.25 -6.81 14.00
N ASN A 149 13.86 -7.25 15.19
CA ASN A 149 13.21 -8.53 15.40
C ASN A 149 11.81 -8.57 14.76
N GLU A 150 11.04 -7.48 14.89
CA GLU A 150 9.72 -7.33 14.26
C GLU A 150 9.84 -7.41 12.73
N LEU A 151 10.83 -6.74 12.15
CA LEU A 151 11.10 -6.81 10.71
C LEU A 151 11.47 -8.22 10.26
N ARG A 152 12.38 -8.87 10.97
CA ARG A 152 12.89 -10.20 10.58
C ARG A 152 11.85 -11.29 10.74
N LYS A 153 11.08 -11.30 11.83
CA LYS A 153 10.07 -12.35 12.06
C LYS A 153 8.92 -12.28 11.05
N ASN A 154 8.65 -11.08 10.52
CA ASN A 154 7.60 -10.84 9.54
C ASN A 154 8.11 -10.81 8.08
N ALA A 155 9.42 -10.99 7.84
CA ALA A 155 10.04 -10.86 6.51
C ALA A 155 9.30 -11.62 5.38
N PRO A 156 8.80 -12.87 5.57
CA PRO A 156 8.09 -13.59 4.51
C PRO A 156 6.75 -12.98 4.09
N PHE A 157 6.22 -12.02 4.86
CA PHE A 157 4.88 -11.44 4.70
C PHE A 157 4.91 -9.97 4.29
N ILE A 158 6.10 -9.42 4.06
CA ILE A 158 6.31 -8.02 3.69
C ILE A 158 6.71 -7.99 2.22
N GLN A 159 6.20 -7.01 1.47
CA GLN A 159 6.68 -6.79 0.11
C GLN A 159 8.17 -6.43 0.12
N GLU A 160 8.93 -7.00 -0.83
CA GLU A 160 10.38 -6.87 -0.86
C GLU A 160 10.84 -5.40 -0.87
N ASP A 161 10.17 -4.54 -1.63
CA ASP A 161 10.47 -3.10 -1.70
C ASP A 161 10.22 -2.38 -0.37
N ILE A 162 9.16 -2.74 0.37
CA ILE A 162 8.87 -2.20 1.71
C ILE A 162 9.88 -2.74 2.72
N TYR A 163 10.24 -4.02 2.62
CA TYR A 163 11.22 -4.66 3.49
C TYR A 163 12.61 -4.00 3.37
N GLU A 164 13.08 -3.76 2.14
CA GLU A 164 14.35 -3.08 1.87
C GLU A 164 14.39 -1.66 2.44
N LYS A 165 13.28 -0.92 2.36
CA LYS A 165 13.18 0.42 2.97
C LYS A 165 13.30 0.37 4.49
N TYR A 166 12.66 -0.59 5.15
CA TYR A 166 12.83 -0.79 6.59
C TYR A 166 14.27 -1.20 6.95
N LEU A 167 14.93 -2.04 6.14
CA LEU A 167 16.34 -2.38 6.34
C LEU A 167 17.24 -1.15 6.28
N GLU A 168 16.95 -0.20 5.40
CA GLU A 168 17.68 1.05 5.32
C GLU A 168 17.53 1.86 6.62
N VAL A 169 16.32 1.93 7.18
CA VAL A 169 16.09 2.58 8.48
C VAL A 169 16.87 1.88 9.61
N ILE A 170 16.92 0.54 9.62
CA ILE A 170 17.75 -0.21 10.56
C ILE A 170 19.22 0.15 10.39
N LYS A 171 19.73 0.22 9.15
CA LYS A 171 21.13 0.60 8.90
C LYS A 171 21.43 1.99 9.47
N LEU A 172 20.60 2.99 9.17
CA LEU A 172 20.79 4.36 9.63
C LEU A 172 20.69 4.47 11.16
N SER A 173 19.73 3.77 11.77
CA SER A 173 19.57 3.73 13.23
C SER A 173 20.77 3.09 13.91
N GLY A 174 21.33 2.02 13.34
CA GLY A 174 22.58 1.42 13.82
C GLY A 174 23.76 2.39 13.76
N MET A 175 23.85 3.22 12.72
CA MET A 175 24.86 4.28 12.65
C MET A 175 24.68 5.35 13.75
N GLN A 176 23.44 5.66 14.14
CA GLN A 176 23.17 6.57 15.27
C GLN A 176 23.61 5.98 16.61
N LEU A 177 23.37 4.69 16.84
CA LEU A 177 23.89 3.99 18.02
C LEU A 177 25.43 4.04 18.05
N ASN A 178 26.08 3.72 16.92
CA ASN A 178 27.54 3.80 16.81
C ASN A 178 28.08 5.22 17.05
N ALA A 179 27.33 6.26 16.65
CA ALA A 179 27.70 7.65 16.90
C ALA A 179 27.74 7.97 18.40
N TYR A 180 26.80 7.41 19.18
CA TYR A 180 26.85 7.47 20.64
C TYR A 180 28.03 6.66 21.19
N GLU A 181 28.21 5.42 20.73
CA GLU A 181 29.27 4.51 21.19
C GLU A 181 30.70 5.00 20.89
N ARG A 182 30.89 5.96 19.97
CA ARG A 182 32.18 6.62 19.69
C ARG A 182 32.88 7.11 20.97
N ARG A 183 32.10 7.46 22.00
CA ARG A 183 32.54 7.82 23.36
C ARG A 183 33.49 6.79 23.96
N TRP A 184 33.27 5.50 23.69
CA TRP A 184 34.02 4.39 24.24
C TRP A 184 35.00 3.76 23.24
N ASN A 185 35.12 4.31 22.04
CA ASN A 185 36.07 3.82 21.06
C ASN A 185 37.51 4.13 21.49
N VAL A 186 38.26 3.09 21.86
CA VAL A 186 39.67 3.17 22.29
C VAL A 186 40.63 3.56 21.17
N GLY A 187 40.27 3.28 19.92
CA GLY A 187 41.05 3.66 18.74
C GLY A 187 40.87 5.11 18.32
N TYR A 188 39.84 5.79 18.84
CA TYR A 188 39.66 7.23 18.60
C TYR A 188 40.48 8.03 19.62
N LEU A 189 41.64 8.54 19.22
CA LEU A 189 42.55 9.27 20.11
C LEU A 189 42.16 10.75 20.24
N ALA A 190 41.05 11.01 20.93
CA ALA A 190 40.55 12.36 21.21
C ALA A 190 40.13 12.50 22.69
N PRO A 191 40.10 13.72 23.26
CA PRO A 191 39.55 13.95 24.60
C PRO A 191 38.08 13.54 24.70
N MET A 192 37.63 13.11 25.88
CA MET A 192 36.24 12.67 26.11
C MET A 192 35.20 13.74 25.73
N SER A 193 35.53 15.01 25.95
CA SER A 193 34.69 16.16 25.57
C SER A 193 34.43 16.25 24.07
N GLU A 194 35.35 15.76 23.24
CA GLU A 194 35.18 15.68 21.78
C GLU A 194 34.45 14.40 21.39
N LYS A 195 34.77 13.27 22.02
CA LYS A 195 34.09 12.00 21.73
C LYS A 195 32.59 12.03 22.02
N LYS A 196 32.15 12.82 23.01
CA LYS A 196 30.74 13.00 23.38
C LYS A 196 29.93 13.83 22.37
N LYS A 197 30.58 14.64 21.54
CA LYS A 197 29.89 15.51 20.58
C LYS A 197 29.36 14.72 19.40
N PHE A 198 28.14 15.01 19.00
CA PHE A 198 27.59 14.58 17.71
C PHE A 198 28.04 15.53 16.60
N THR A 199 28.18 14.97 15.40
CA THR A 199 28.52 15.73 14.20
C THR A 199 27.25 16.27 13.54
N ALA A 200 27.38 17.25 12.64
CA ALA A 200 26.26 17.72 11.83
C ALA A 200 25.64 16.59 10.98
N GLU A 201 26.44 15.63 10.55
CA GLU A 201 25.97 14.44 9.83
C GLU A 201 25.11 13.53 10.71
N ASP A 202 25.45 13.39 11.99
CA ASP A 202 24.65 12.60 12.94
C ASP A 202 23.25 13.23 13.10
N PHE A 203 23.14 14.56 13.22
CA PHE A 203 21.83 15.23 13.26
C PHE A 203 21.05 15.10 11.95
N LYS A 204 21.73 15.26 10.80
CA LYS A 204 21.12 15.08 9.48
C LYS A 204 20.58 13.66 9.29
N ARG A 205 21.29 12.65 9.83
CA ARG A 205 20.87 11.26 9.80
C ARG A 205 19.60 11.02 10.63
N THR A 206 19.45 11.68 11.78
CA THR A 206 18.19 11.64 12.55
C THR A 206 17.02 12.14 11.70
N GLU A 207 17.18 13.27 11.01
CA GLU A 207 16.14 13.81 10.12
C GLU A 207 15.85 12.89 8.93
N GLU A 208 16.88 12.25 8.38
CA GLU A 208 16.75 11.28 7.28
C GLU A 208 15.95 10.03 7.68
N ILE A 209 16.14 9.53 8.92
CA ILE A 209 15.36 8.40 9.45
C ILE A 209 13.87 8.74 9.45
N THR A 210 13.48 9.91 9.95
CA THR A 210 12.09 10.39 9.94
C THR A 210 11.52 10.44 8.52
N LYS A 211 12.26 11.04 7.57
CA LYS A 211 11.82 11.14 6.17
C LYS A 211 11.59 9.76 5.53
N LYS A 212 12.48 8.80 5.79
CA LYS A 212 12.35 7.43 5.28
C LYS A 212 11.17 6.69 5.88
N LEU A 213 10.89 6.88 7.17
CA LEU A 213 9.69 6.32 7.80
C LEU A 213 8.40 6.88 7.20
N ASP A 214 8.36 8.18 6.90
CA ASP A 214 7.25 8.79 6.17
C ASP A 214 7.08 8.22 4.76
N GLU A 215 8.17 7.96 4.05
CA GLU A 215 8.14 7.30 2.74
C GLU A 215 7.60 5.88 2.81
N ILE A 216 8.02 5.10 3.82
CA ILE A 216 7.52 3.76 4.07
C ILE A 216 6.02 3.80 4.37
N ASN A 217 5.57 4.70 5.24
CA ASN A 217 4.15 4.88 5.55
C ASN A 217 3.32 5.20 4.30
N ARG A 218 3.85 6.02 3.39
CA ARG A 218 3.19 6.29 2.09
C ARG A 218 3.15 5.06 1.19
N ALA A 219 4.23 4.28 1.12
CA ALA A 219 4.28 3.06 0.34
C ALA A 219 3.29 2.01 0.85
N ILE A 220 3.22 1.81 2.17
CA ILE A 220 2.26 0.90 2.82
C ILE A 220 0.82 1.33 2.55
N ARG A 221 0.49 2.64 2.70
CA ARG A 221 -0.86 3.14 2.38
C ARG A 221 -1.23 2.87 0.93
N LYS A 222 -0.33 3.17 -0.01
CA LYS A 222 -0.56 2.92 -1.44
C LYS A 222 -0.76 1.43 -1.73
N TYR A 223 -0.02 0.55 -1.06
CA TYR A 223 -0.22 -0.89 -1.16
C TYR A 223 -1.61 -1.29 -0.67
N ILE A 224 -1.97 -0.90 0.56
CA ILE A 224 -3.26 -1.20 1.19
C ILE A 224 -4.43 -0.68 0.34
N ASP A 225 -4.34 0.55 -0.17
CA ASP A 225 -5.36 1.16 -1.02
C ASP A 225 -5.54 0.43 -2.37
N GLY A 226 -4.51 -0.30 -2.81
CA GLY A 226 -4.54 -1.14 -4.01
C GLY A 226 -5.14 -2.53 -3.81
N LEU A 227 -5.43 -2.92 -2.56
CA LEU A 227 -5.99 -4.25 -2.26
C LEU A 227 -7.49 -4.27 -2.49
N VAL A 228 -7.97 -5.35 -3.10
CA VAL A 228 -9.40 -5.64 -3.20
C VAL A 228 -9.70 -6.92 -2.44
N ILE A 229 -10.55 -6.79 -1.44
CA ILE A 229 -10.98 -7.91 -0.60
C ILE A 229 -12.05 -8.71 -1.36
N VAL A 230 -11.89 -10.03 -1.42
CA VAL A 230 -12.81 -10.98 -2.09
C VAL A 230 -13.28 -12.07 -1.14
#